data_AF-A0AAV0T473-F1
#
_entry.id   AF-A0AAV0T473-F1
#
_cell.length_a   1.000
_cell.length_b   1.000
_cell.length_c   1.000
_cell.angle_alpha   90.00
_cell.angle_beta   90.00
_cell.angle_gamma   90.00
#
_symmetry.space_group_name_H-M   'P 1'
#
loop_
_entity.id
_entity.type
_entity.pdbx_description
1 polymer ?
#
loop_
_entity_poly.entity_id
_entity_poly.type
_entity_poly.pdbx_seq_one_letter_code
_entity_poly.pdbx_strand_id
1 'polypeptide(L)'
;MLTNGPWQDMWQSWSETWHSASGVQFPTLDSSNEQWRRAVLAEPIKLMQLLQHFPFQHNLLNALSDEVLIAWTAAWRQDCMYQGLMEYRNRTTDHPTQVWLDDWKARTTSLSGSALLAPLIDNRDDWDKLRERGYGSDDLLRRCDVAKKSSFAWHTICAILHNVDIKALTGKPAEADEAVPDRIRRHLEASRSHGDYRRAFQDASTLQDWSVLHAFFATSLAHESVQRTLQY
;
A
#
# COMPACT_ATOMS: atom_id res chain seq x y z
N MET A 1 -30.70 4.63 15.24
CA MET A 1 -29.88 5.81 14.89
C MET A 1 -28.59 5.68 15.67
N LEU A 2 -27.53 5.18 15.04
CA LEU A 2 -26.20 5.16 15.63
C LEU A 2 -25.68 6.59 15.55
N THR A 3 -25.38 7.19 16.69
CA THR A 3 -24.79 8.53 16.75
C THR A 3 -23.45 8.49 16.04
N ASN A 4 -23.32 9.28 14.98
CA ASN A 4 -22.06 9.41 14.28
C ASN A 4 -20.98 9.86 15.27
N GLY A 5 -19.87 9.13 15.36
CA GLY A 5 -18.79 9.47 16.27
C GLY A 5 -18.10 10.79 15.86
N PRO A 6 -17.45 11.51 16.78
CA PRO A 6 -16.83 12.82 16.50
C PRO A 6 -15.79 12.80 15.36
N TRP A 7 -15.21 11.64 15.05
CA TRP A 7 -14.29 11.49 13.92
C TRP A 7 -15.01 11.48 12.56
N GLN A 8 -16.27 11.07 12.51
CA GLN A 8 -17.04 10.95 11.27
C GLN A 8 -17.39 12.33 10.72
N ASP A 9 -17.87 13.21 11.59
CA ASP A 9 -18.13 14.63 11.26
C ASP A 9 -16.83 15.33 10.82
N MET A 10 -15.70 14.99 11.46
CA MET A 10 -14.39 15.51 11.09
C MET A 10 -13.97 15.08 9.68
N TRP A 11 -14.13 13.80 9.32
CA TRP A 11 -13.87 13.36 7.95
C TRP A 11 -14.77 14.08 6.95
N GLN A 12 -16.06 14.23 7.26
CA GLN A 12 -17.02 14.92 6.39
C GLN A 12 -16.66 16.39 6.18
N SER A 13 -16.15 17.09 7.20
CA SER A 13 -15.73 18.50 7.08
C SER A 13 -14.68 18.74 5.99
N TRP A 14 -13.92 17.71 5.60
CA TRP A 14 -12.92 17.82 4.57
C TRP A 14 -13.50 17.83 3.15
N SER A 15 -14.80 17.59 2.99
CA SER A 15 -15.49 17.74 1.71
C SER A 15 -15.31 19.14 1.13
N GLU A 16 -15.20 20.16 1.97
CA GLU A 16 -14.96 21.55 1.54
C GLU A 16 -13.56 21.75 0.94
N THR A 17 -12.59 20.94 1.37
CA THR A 17 -11.22 20.94 0.82
C THR A 17 -11.11 20.06 -0.44
N TRP A 18 -12.13 19.25 -0.70
CA TRP A 18 -12.18 18.31 -1.82
C TRP A 18 -12.52 19.00 -3.14
N HIS A 19 -11.49 19.54 -3.77
CA HIS A 19 -11.51 19.96 -5.18
C HIS A 19 -10.94 18.85 -6.06
N SER A 20 -11.79 17.99 -6.61
CA SER A 20 -11.38 16.90 -7.49
C SER A 20 -11.20 17.40 -8.93
N ALA A 21 -10.06 17.11 -9.55
CA ALA A 21 -9.83 17.43 -10.96
C ALA A 21 -10.71 16.57 -11.88
N SER A 22 -11.06 15.37 -11.42
CA SER A 22 -11.94 14.42 -12.11
C SER A 22 -13.44 14.66 -11.90
N GLY A 23 -13.82 15.61 -11.05
CA GLY A 23 -15.24 15.89 -10.72
C GLY A 23 -15.92 14.83 -9.86
N VAL A 24 -15.19 13.81 -9.38
CA VAL A 24 -15.73 12.80 -8.48
C VAL A 24 -16.05 13.42 -7.12
N GLN A 25 -17.19 13.04 -6.53
CA GLN A 25 -17.63 13.51 -5.22
C GLN A 25 -16.71 12.99 -4.11
N PHE A 26 -16.60 13.76 -3.03
CA PHE A 26 -15.87 13.34 -1.84
C PHE A 26 -16.55 12.10 -1.23
N PRO A 27 -15.80 11.02 -0.97
CA PRO A 27 -16.38 9.83 -0.38
C PRO A 27 -16.58 10.03 1.13
N THR A 28 -17.83 9.87 1.58
CA THR A 28 -18.25 9.91 2.98
C THR A 28 -18.45 8.51 3.54
N LEU A 29 -18.72 8.38 4.83
CA LEU A 29 -19.02 7.08 5.44
C LEU A 29 -20.35 6.48 4.98
N ASP A 30 -21.29 7.33 4.55
CA ASP A 30 -22.55 6.88 3.94
C ASP A 30 -22.38 6.50 2.46
N SER A 31 -21.18 6.70 1.89
CA SER A 31 -20.89 6.32 0.52
C SER A 31 -20.76 4.80 0.39
N SER A 32 -21.36 4.26 -0.66
CA SER A 32 -21.20 2.86 -1.04
C SER A 32 -19.75 2.52 -1.43
N ASN A 33 -19.40 1.23 -1.40
CA ASN A 33 -18.11 0.74 -1.90
C ASN A 33 -17.80 1.25 -3.32
N GLU A 34 -18.79 1.32 -4.20
CA GLU A 34 -18.60 1.78 -5.58
C GLU A 34 -18.27 3.28 -5.65
N GLN A 35 -18.87 4.10 -4.77
CA GLN A 35 -18.52 5.52 -4.68
C GLN A 35 -17.09 5.70 -4.14
N TRP A 36 -16.73 4.95 -3.09
CA TRP A 36 -15.36 4.91 -2.59
C TRP A 36 -14.35 4.48 -3.65
N ARG A 37 -14.64 3.40 -4.38
CA ARG A 37 -13.81 2.90 -5.48
C ARG A 37 -13.60 3.97 -6.56
N ARG A 38 -14.66 4.65 -6.98
CA ARG A 38 -14.55 5.75 -7.96
C ARG A 38 -13.65 6.87 -7.46
N ALA A 39 -13.79 7.26 -6.19
CA ALA A 39 -12.97 8.32 -5.61
C ALA A 39 -11.48 7.92 -5.50
N VAL A 40 -11.17 6.72 -5.01
CA VAL A 40 -9.78 6.25 -4.86
C VAL A 40 -9.10 5.95 -6.20
N LEU A 41 -9.84 5.56 -7.24
CA LEU A 41 -9.28 5.39 -8.57
C LEU A 41 -9.01 6.73 -9.26
N ALA A 42 -9.86 7.73 -9.00
CA ALA A 42 -9.74 9.03 -9.65
C ALA A 42 -8.68 9.93 -8.99
N GLU A 43 -8.57 9.89 -7.67
CA GLU A 43 -7.70 10.79 -6.89
C GLU A 43 -6.95 10.03 -5.76
N PRO A 44 -6.21 8.93 -6.07
CA PRO A 44 -5.61 8.06 -5.07
C PRO A 44 -4.61 8.78 -4.16
N ILE A 45 -3.77 9.64 -4.75
CA ILE A 45 -2.73 10.39 -4.03
C ILE A 45 -3.38 11.39 -3.07
N LYS A 46 -4.39 12.14 -3.55
CA LYS A 46 -5.06 13.17 -2.77
C LYS A 46 -5.79 12.58 -1.57
N LEU A 47 -6.54 11.49 -1.76
CA LEU A 47 -7.19 10.80 -0.63
C LEU A 47 -6.16 10.26 0.37
N MET A 48 -5.02 9.76 -0.12
CA MET A 48 -3.97 9.24 0.76
C MET A 48 -3.34 10.36 1.58
N GLN A 49 -3.10 11.53 0.96
CA GLN A 49 -2.63 12.72 1.65
C GLN A 49 -3.64 13.19 2.70
N LEU A 50 -4.93 13.21 2.39
CA LEU A 50 -5.97 13.50 3.38
C LEU A 50 -5.85 12.49 4.53
N LEU A 51 -5.90 11.18 4.26
CA LEU A 51 -5.79 10.15 5.28
C LEU A 51 -4.53 10.34 6.17
N GLN A 52 -3.38 10.69 5.59
CA GLN A 52 -2.15 10.96 6.35
C GLN A 52 -2.26 12.12 7.35
N HIS A 53 -3.11 13.12 7.09
CA HIS A 53 -3.35 14.23 8.01
C HIS A 53 -4.52 13.98 8.96
N PHE A 54 -5.25 12.88 8.77
CA PHE A 54 -6.48 12.62 9.51
C PHE A 54 -6.11 12.04 10.88
N PRO A 55 -6.58 12.59 12.01
CA PRO A 55 -6.19 12.06 13.32
C PRO A 55 -6.70 10.62 13.58
N PHE A 56 -7.80 10.23 12.95
CA PHE A 56 -8.49 8.96 13.18
C PHE A 56 -8.30 7.99 11.99
N GLN A 57 -7.08 7.91 11.45
CA GLN A 57 -6.74 7.12 10.26
C GLN A 57 -7.24 5.67 10.35
N HIS A 58 -6.99 5.02 11.48
CA HIS A 58 -7.35 3.63 11.71
C HIS A 58 -8.87 3.43 11.78
N ASN A 59 -9.63 4.38 12.34
CA ASN A 59 -11.10 4.30 12.35
C ASN A 59 -11.67 4.37 10.93
N LEU A 60 -11.14 5.28 10.10
CA LEU A 60 -11.57 5.39 8.71
C LEU A 60 -11.21 4.11 7.94
N LEU A 61 -9.96 3.63 8.05
CA LEU A 61 -9.53 2.42 7.36
C LEU A 61 -10.33 1.18 7.78
N ASN A 62 -10.64 1.02 9.07
CA ASN A 62 -11.48 -0.06 9.58
C ASN A 62 -12.94 0.01 9.07
N ALA A 63 -13.40 1.17 8.61
CA ALA A 63 -14.73 1.33 8.01
C ALA A 63 -14.75 1.00 6.51
N LEU A 64 -13.59 0.84 5.87
CA LEU A 64 -13.49 0.53 4.44
C LEU A 64 -13.41 -0.98 4.20
N SER A 65 -13.98 -1.42 3.08
CA SER A 65 -13.84 -2.81 2.64
C SER A 65 -12.50 -3.07 1.95
N ASP A 66 -12.05 -4.32 1.99
CA ASP A 66 -10.86 -4.78 1.25
C ASP A 66 -10.91 -4.43 -0.24
N GLU A 67 -12.10 -4.44 -0.84
CA GLU A 67 -12.31 -4.07 -2.24
C GLU A 67 -11.90 -2.62 -2.53
N VAL A 68 -12.22 -1.71 -1.62
CA VAL A 68 -11.83 -0.29 -1.70
C VAL A 68 -10.32 -0.16 -1.52
N LEU A 69 -9.73 -0.86 -0.54
CA LEU A 69 -8.28 -0.81 -0.30
C LEU A 69 -7.47 -1.36 -1.49
N ILE A 70 -7.95 -2.44 -2.12
CA ILE A 70 -7.37 -3.01 -3.34
C ILE A 70 -7.45 -2.01 -4.49
N ALA A 71 -8.62 -1.38 -4.70
CA ALA A 71 -8.78 -0.37 -5.76
C ALA A 71 -7.86 0.83 -5.53
N TRP A 72 -7.77 1.31 -4.28
CA TRP A 72 -6.93 2.44 -3.91
C TRP A 72 -5.46 2.19 -4.18
N THR A 73 -5.00 0.95 -3.95
CA THR A 73 -3.59 0.59 -4.09
C THR A 73 -3.21 0.02 -5.46
N ALA A 74 -4.15 -0.07 -6.39
CA ALA A 74 -3.96 -0.72 -7.69
C ALA A 74 -2.85 -0.05 -8.54
N ALA A 75 -2.80 1.28 -8.57
CA ALA A 75 -1.78 2.01 -9.33
C ALA A 75 -0.37 1.75 -8.78
N TRP A 76 -0.20 1.82 -7.46
CA TRP A 76 1.10 1.51 -6.83
C TRP A 76 1.49 0.03 -7.00
N ARG A 77 0.53 -0.90 -7.01
CA ARG A 77 0.79 -2.32 -7.33
C ARG A 77 1.35 -2.48 -8.73
N GLN A 78 0.74 -1.80 -9.69
CA GLN A 78 1.19 -1.79 -11.08
C GLN A 78 2.61 -1.22 -11.19
N ASP A 79 2.90 -0.10 -10.55
CA ASP A 79 4.24 0.52 -10.56
C ASP A 79 5.29 -0.41 -9.92
N CYS A 80 4.97 -1.01 -8.77
CA CYS A 80 5.85 -1.97 -8.10
C CYS A 80 6.11 -3.21 -8.95
N MET A 81 5.07 -3.74 -9.61
CA MET A 81 5.20 -4.87 -10.53
C MET A 81 6.15 -4.51 -11.67
N TYR A 82 5.96 -3.36 -12.33
CA TYR A 82 6.82 -2.95 -13.43
C TYR A 82 8.28 -2.79 -13.03
N GLN A 83 8.53 -2.12 -11.91
CA GLN A 83 9.89 -1.97 -11.39
C GLN A 83 10.53 -3.34 -11.12
N GLY A 84 9.82 -4.23 -10.42
CA GLY A 84 10.31 -5.58 -10.12
C GLY A 84 10.55 -6.44 -11.37
N LEU A 85 9.68 -6.37 -12.38
CA LEU A 85 9.87 -7.08 -13.66
C LEU A 85 11.12 -6.59 -14.39
N MET A 86 11.38 -5.28 -14.40
CA MET A 86 12.55 -4.69 -15.06
C MET A 86 13.85 -5.01 -14.32
N GLU A 87 13.84 -4.96 -12.99
CA GLU A 87 14.98 -5.39 -12.18
C GLU A 87 15.29 -6.88 -12.39
N TYR A 88 14.25 -7.72 -12.42
CA TYR A 88 14.43 -9.15 -12.69
C TYR A 88 15.01 -9.38 -14.10
N ARG A 89 14.43 -8.72 -15.11
CA ARG A 89 14.91 -8.77 -16.51
C ARG A 89 16.38 -8.38 -16.62
N ASN A 90 16.81 -7.35 -15.91
CA ASN A 90 18.18 -6.86 -15.96
C ASN A 90 19.17 -7.79 -15.24
N ARG A 91 18.72 -8.49 -14.19
CA ARG A 91 19.56 -9.41 -13.40
C ARG A 91 19.70 -10.80 -14.02
N THR A 92 18.66 -11.30 -14.69
CA THR A 92 18.68 -12.66 -15.25
C THR A 92 19.52 -12.75 -16.52
N THR A 93 20.23 -13.86 -16.69
CA THR A 93 20.95 -14.20 -17.94
C THR A 93 20.18 -15.20 -18.81
N ASP A 94 19.05 -15.72 -18.33
CA ASP A 94 18.20 -16.63 -19.07
C ASP A 94 17.46 -15.90 -20.20
N HIS A 95 17.89 -16.13 -21.43
CA HIS A 95 17.36 -15.43 -22.60
C HIS A 95 15.86 -15.64 -22.84
N PRO A 96 15.29 -16.87 -22.74
CA PRO A 96 13.85 -17.07 -22.80
C PRO A 96 13.07 -16.24 -21.78
N THR A 97 13.56 -16.14 -20.54
CA THR A 97 12.94 -15.29 -19.51
C THR A 97 13.03 -13.81 -19.87
N GLN A 98 14.17 -13.33 -20.39
CA GLN A 98 14.28 -11.93 -20.84
C GLN A 98 13.26 -11.58 -21.93
N VAL A 99 13.15 -12.43 -22.97
CA VAL A 99 12.21 -12.23 -24.07
C VAL A 99 10.77 -12.18 -23.57
N TRP A 100 10.41 -13.10 -22.68
CA TRP A 100 9.08 -13.14 -22.07
C TRP A 100 8.76 -11.89 -21.23
N LEU A 101 9.71 -11.42 -20.40
CA LEU A 101 9.52 -10.20 -19.60
C LEU A 101 9.40 -8.95 -20.47
N ASP A 102 10.20 -8.86 -21.54
CA ASP A 102 10.15 -7.76 -22.50
C ASP A 102 8.81 -7.74 -23.26
N ASP A 103 8.29 -8.91 -23.64
CA ASP A 103 6.98 -9.09 -24.29
C ASP A 103 5.80 -8.76 -23.36
N TRP A 104 5.82 -9.22 -22.10
CA TRP A 104 4.79 -8.86 -21.12
C TRP A 104 4.75 -7.34 -20.89
N LYS A 105 5.91 -6.71 -20.73
CA LYS A 105 6.02 -5.25 -20.67
C LYS A 105 5.40 -4.59 -21.89
N ALA A 106 5.75 -5.03 -23.10
CA ALA A 106 5.23 -4.43 -24.33
C ALA A 106 3.69 -4.48 -24.38
N ARG A 107 3.08 -5.63 -24.04
CA ARG A 107 1.62 -5.78 -23.97
C ARG A 107 0.98 -4.82 -22.99
N THR A 108 1.53 -4.67 -21.79
CA THR A 108 0.87 -3.86 -20.76
C THR A 108 1.17 -2.36 -20.91
N THR A 109 2.31 -1.97 -21.49
CA THR A 109 2.59 -0.54 -21.73
C THR A 109 1.81 0.01 -22.92
N SER A 110 1.57 -0.80 -23.96
CA SER A 110 0.82 -0.38 -25.17
C SER A 110 -0.64 0.02 -24.91
N LEU A 111 -1.20 -0.39 -23.76
CA LEU A 111 -2.58 -0.11 -23.34
C LEU A 111 -2.65 0.73 -22.06
N SER A 112 -1.59 1.49 -21.78
CA SER A 112 -1.55 2.40 -20.63
C SER A 112 -2.76 3.35 -20.63
N GLY A 113 -3.48 3.41 -19.50
CA GLY A 113 -4.68 4.24 -19.35
C GLY A 113 -5.97 3.63 -19.91
N SER A 114 -5.93 2.43 -20.49
CA SER A 114 -7.12 1.71 -20.97
C SER A 114 -7.73 0.80 -19.90
N ALA A 115 -9.06 0.68 -19.88
CA ALA A 115 -9.76 -0.32 -19.07
C ALA A 115 -9.34 -1.78 -19.40
N LEU A 116 -8.76 -2.00 -20.57
CA LEU A 116 -8.23 -3.29 -21.03
C LEU A 116 -6.89 -3.68 -20.36
N LEU A 117 -6.31 -2.80 -19.55
CA LEU A 117 -5.01 -3.04 -18.93
C LEU A 117 -5.06 -4.08 -17.80
N ALA A 118 -6.11 -4.06 -16.97
CA ALA A 118 -6.20 -4.95 -15.81
C ALA A 118 -6.16 -6.45 -16.19
N PRO A 119 -6.89 -6.93 -17.22
CA PRO A 119 -6.77 -8.32 -17.69
C PRO A 119 -5.37 -8.73 -18.15
N LEU A 120 -4.57 -7.80 -18.68
CA LEU A 120 -3.21 -8.08 -19.14
C LEU A 120 -2.21 -8.13 -17.98
N ILE A 121 -2.38 -7.24 -17.00
CA ILE A 121 -1.59 -7.23 -15.77
C ILE A 121 -1.89 -8.46 -14.91
N ASP A 122 -3.16 -8.85 -14.81
CA ASP A 122 -3.61 -9.95 -13.94
C ASP A 122 -3.74 -11.29 -14.70
N ASN A 123 -3.10 -11.44 -15.86
CA ASN A 123 -3.21 -12.69 -16.63
C ASN A 123 -2.51 -13.85 -15.91
N ARG A 124 -3.18 -15.00 -15.90
CA ARG A 124 -2.75 -16.17 -15.13
C ARG A 124 -1.41 -16.73 -15.60
N ASP A 125 -1.19 -16.83 -16.90
CA ASP A 125 -0.03 -17.53 -17.46
C ASP A 125 1.29 -16.85 -17.10
N ASP A 126 1.33 -15.52 -17.15
CA ASP A 126 2.54 -14.78 -16.76
C ASP A 126 2.78 -14.83 -15.24
N TRP A 127 1.73 -14.77 -14.42
CA TRP A 127 1.87 -14.95 -12.97
C TRP A 127 2.32 -16.37 -12.59
N ASP A 128 1.82 -17.40 -13.27
CA ASP A 128 2.27 -18.79 -13.07
C ASP A 128 3.76 -18.94 -13.43
N LYS A 129 4.20 -18.37 -14.56
CA LYS A 129 5.64 -18.35 -14.94
C LYS A 129 6.52 -17.61 -13.93
N LEU A 130 6.03 -16.51 -13.34
CA LEU A 130 6.76 -15.80 -12.27
C LEU A 130 6.89 -16.64 -11.01
N ARG A 131 5.83 -17.36 -10.60
CA ARG A 131 5.85 -18.25 -9.43
C ARG A 131 6.89 -19.35 -9.58
N GLU A 132 6.91 -20.01 -10.73
CA GLU A 132 7.90 -21.05 -11.06
C GLU A 132 9.34 -20.52 -10.99
N ARG A 133 9.54 -19.26 -11.32
CA ARG A 133 10.84 -18.57 -11.30
C ARG A 133 11.15 -17.88 -9.96
N GLY A 134 10.34 -18.14 -8.93
CA GLY A 134 10.53 -17.56 -7.60
C GLY A 134 10.47 -16.03 -7.58
N TYR A 135 9.78 -15.41 -8.55
CA TYR A 135 9.69 -13.96 -8.76
C TYR A 135 11.07 -13.29 -8.92
N GLY A 136 12.05 -14.02 -9.46
CA GLY A 136 13.41 -13.51 -9.59
C GLY A 136 14.10 -13.22 -8.26
N SER A 137 13.61 -13.74 -7.13
CA SER A 137 14.04 -13.38 -5.77
C SER A 137 13.72 -11.94 -5.34
N ASP A 138 12.73 -11.30 -5.99
CA ASP A 138 12.21 -10.00 -5.55
C ASP A 138 10.94 -10.19 -4.71
N ASP A 139 10.99 -9.74 -3.45
CA ASP A 139 9.88 -9.87 -2.53
C ASP A 139 8.77 -8.85 -2.73
N LEU A 140 9.08 -7.65 -3.23
CA LEU A 140 8.06 -6.69 -3.62
C LEU A 140 7.28 -7.22 -4.83
N LEU A 141 7.98 -7.76 -5.84
CA LEU A 141 7.34 -8.40 -6.99
C LEU A 141 6.47 -9.60 -6.57
N ARG A 142 6.95 -10.42 -5.63
CA ARG A 142 6.18 -11.52 -5.04
C ARG A 142 4.89 -11.06 -4.35
N ARG A 143 4.88 -9.85 -3.76
CA ARG A 143 3.68 -9.26 -3.13
C ARG A 143 2.71 -8.71 -4.17
N CYS A 144 3.18 -8.35 -5.35
CA CYS A 144 2.33 -7.88 -6.45
C CYS A 144 1.49 -8.98 -7.10
N ASP A 145 1.66 -10.26 -6.73
CA ASP A 145 0.88 -11.38 -7.29
C ASP A 145 -0.64 -11.13 -7.22
N VAL A 146 -1.35 -11.49 -8.29
CA VAL A 146 -2.82 -11.37 -8.42
C VAL A 146 -3.59 -12.03 -7.28
N ALA A 147 -3.07 -13.12 -6.70
CA ALA A 147 -3.67 -13.79 -5.56
C ALA A 147 -3.46 -13.04 -4.23
N LYS A 148 -2.64 -11.99 -4.20
CA LYS A 148 -2.22 -11.27 -2.99
C LYS A 148 -2.68 -9.82 -2.95
N LYS A 149 -3.61 -9.40 -3.81
CA LYS A 149 -4.08 -8.00 -3.88
C LYS A 149 -4.47 -7.41 -2.52
N SER A 150 -5.26 -8.11 -1.71
CA SER A 150 -5.62 -7.64 -0.35
C SER A 150 -4.38 -7.48 0.52
N SER A 151 -3.52 -8.51 0.60
CA SER A 151 -2.26 -8.43 1.35
C SER A 151 -1.35 -7.28 0.86
N PHE A 152 -1.24 -7.05 -0.45
CA PHE A 152 -0.49 -5.94 -1.02
C PHE A 152 -1.06 -4.58 -0.58
N ALA A 153 -2.39 -4.44 -0.57
CA ALA A 153 -3.05 -3.22 -0.12
C ALA A 153 -2.69 -2.90 1.33
N TRP A 154 -2.75 -3.90 2.21
CA TRP A 154 -2.35 -3.79 3.61
C TRP A 154 -0.89 -3.35 3.76
N HIS A 155 0.04 -3.99 3.03
CA HIS A 155 1.45 -3.60 3.05
C HIS A 155 1.67 -2.16 2.56
N THR A 156 0.95 -1.77 1.50
CA THR A 156 1.11 -0.44 0.88
C THR A 156 0.61 0.67 1.79
N ILE A 157 -0.60 0.53 2.34
CA ILE A 157 -1.18 1.52 3.24
C ILE A 157 -0.33 1.65 4.50
N CYS A 158 0.08 0.53 5.10
CA CYS A 158 0.97 0.55 6.27
C CYS A 158 2.30 1.26 5.95
N ALA A 159 2.92 0.94 4.82
CA ALA A 159 4.18 1.55 4.40
C ALA A 159 4.06 3.06 4.15
N ILE A 160 2.91 3.55 3.67
CA ILE A 160 2.68 4.97 3.42
C ILE A 160 2.39 5.72 4.71
N LEU A 161 1.47 5.22 5.54
CA LEU A 161 1.01 5.91 6.75
C LEU A 161 2.07 5.91 7.86
N HIS A 162 2.73 4.77 8.05
CA HIS A 162 3.71 4.59 9.12
C HIS A 162 5.15 4.73 8.63
N ASN A 163 5.40 5.37 7.48
CA ASN A 163 6.75 5.49 6.93
C ASN A 163 7.72 6.13 7.93
N VAL A 164 7.29 7.16 8.66
CA VAL A 164 8.09 7.84 9.67
C VAL A 164 8.38 6.91 10.85
N ASP A 165 7.37 6.19 11.34
CA ASP A 165 7.51 5.25 12.46
C ASP A 165 8.42 4.07 12.09
N ILE A 166 8.27 3.53 10.88
CA ILE A 166 9.11 2.44 10.35
C ILE A 166 10.57 2.91 10.18
N LYS A 167 10.79 4.16 9.75
CA LYS A 167 12.12 4.76 9.67
C LYS A 167 12.76 4.87 11.05
N ALA A 168 12.02 5.37 12.04
CA ALA A 168 12.46 5.45 13.42
C ALA A 168 12.85 4.06 13.96
N LEU A 169 11.97 3.07 13.78
CA LEU A 169 12.20 1.68 14.18
C LEU A 169 13.46 1.07 13.55
N THR A 170 13.74 1.38 12.28
CA THR A 170 14.89 0.82 11.55
C THR A 170 16.19 1.62 11.71
N GLY A 171 16.17 2.75 12.40
CA GLY A 171 17.33 3.64 12.56
C GLY A 171 17.83 4.26 11.24
N LYS A 172 17.02 4.24 10.17
CA LYS A 172 17.38 4.81 8.86
C LYS A 172 16.93 6.28 8.81
N PRO A 173 17.79 7.22 8.38
CA PRO A 173 17.43 8.64 8.31
C PRO A 173 16.26 8.85 7.35
N ALA A 174 15.40 9.83 7.68
CA ALA A 174 14.23 10.14 6.89
C ALA A 174 14.60 10.96 5.65
N GLU A 175 14.78 10.31 4.50
CA GLU A 175 14.75 11.02 3.22
C GLU A 175 13.32 11.52 2.93
N ALA A 176 13.18 12.79 2.54
CA ALA A 176 11.89 13.47 2.44
C ALA A 176 11.01 12.97 1.28
N ASP A 177 11.63 12.56 0.17
CA ASP A 177 10.92 12.34 -1.11
C ASP A 177 11.11 10.91 -1.67
N GLU A 178 10.86 9.92 -0.84
CA GLU A 178 10.90 8.53 -1.31
C GLU A 178 9.61 8.12 -2.02
N ALA A 179 9.79 7.45 -3.15
CA ALA A 179 8.70 6.84 -3.90
C ALA A 179 8.04 5.71 -3.09
N VAL A 180 6.77 5.41 -3.39
CA VAL A 180 6.00 4.37 -2.69
C VAL A 180 6.67 2.98 -2.73
N PRO A 181 7.24 2.51 -3.86
CA PRO A 181 7.97 1.25 -3.89
C PRO A 181 9.10 1.16 -2.84
N ASP A 182 9.83 2.25 -2.61
CA ASP A 182 10.93 2.29 -1.63
C ASP A 182 10.41 2.20 -0.20
N ARG A 183 9.29 2.87 0.09
CA ARG A 183 8.60 2.75 1.39
C ARG A 183 8.13 1.32 1.65
N ILE A 184 7.57 0.65 0.63
CA ILE A 184 7.12 -0.75 0.75
C ILE A 184 8.34 -1.67 0.97
N ARG A 185 9.44 -1.47 0.23
CA ARG A 185 10.67 -2.24 0.45
C ARG A 185 11.20 -2.08 1.87
N ARG A 186 11.22 -0.84 2.40
CA ARG A 186 11.59 -0.60 3.81
C ARG A 186 10.66 -1.32 4.77
N HIS A 187 9.34 -1.24 4.56
CA HIS A 187 8.36 -1.97 5.36
C HIS A 187 8.65 -3.49 5.38
N LEU A 188 8.86 -4.08 4.20
CA LEU A 188 9.17 -5.50 4.07
C LEU A 188 10.49 -5.89 4.74
N GLU A 189 11.50 -5.03 4.67
CA GLU A 189 12.78 -5.21 5.36
C GLU A 189 12.62 -5.09 6.88
N ALA A 190 11.92 -4.06 7.36
CA ALA A 190 11.62 -3.85 8.78
C ALA A 190 10.87 -5.05 9.37
N SER A 191 9.88 -5.57 8.64
CA SER A 191 9.15 -6.79 9.02
C SER A 191 10.08 -8.01 9.15
N ARG A 192 11.16 -8.10 8.36
CA ARG A 192 12.14 -9.19 8.47
C ARG A 192 13.11 -9.04 9.62
N SER A 193 13.52 -7.82 9.93
CA SER A 193 14.51 -7.55 10.98
C SER A 193 13.89 -7.39 12.37
N HIS A 194 12.62 -6.97 12.46
CA HIS A 194 11.94 -6.69 13.73
C HIS A 194 10.78 -7.65 13.95
N GLY A 195 11.00 -8.65 14.81
CA GLY A 195 10.02 -9.73 15.08
C GLY A 195 8.70 -9.23 15.65
N ASP A 196 8.73 -8.25 16.56
CA ASP A 196 7.51 -7.72 17.18
C ASP A 196 6.69 -6.88 16.20
N TYR A 197 7.36 -6.09 15.34
CA TYR A 197 6.69 -5.38 14.25
C TYR A 197 6.01 -6.34 13.26
N ARG A 198 6.70 -7.43 12.89
CA ARG A 198 6.11 -8.48 12.05
C ARG A 198 4.86 -9.07 12.66
N ARG A 199 4.90 -9.41 13.95
CA ARG A 199 3.77 -9.98 14.68
C ARG A 199 2.61 -8.99 14.71
N ALA A 200 2.87 -7.73 15.07
CA ALA A 200 1.84 -6.68 15.08
C ALA A 200 1.16 -6.50 13.72
N PHE A 201 1.93 -6.49 12.62
CA PHE A 201 1.37 -6.40 11.28
C PHE A 201 0.56 -7.65 10.88
N GLN A 202 1.03 -8.84 11.24
CA GLN A 202 0.32 -10.09 10.99
C GLN A 202 -1.00 -10.14 11.77
N ASP A 203 -0.99 -9.75 13.05
CA ASP A 203 -2.18 -9.69 13.89
C ASP A 203 -3.17 -8.66 13.34
N ALA A 204 -2.71 -7.45 13.02
CA ALA A 204 -3.56 -6.40 12.43
C ALA A 204 -4.25 -6.85 11.15
N SER A 205 -3.48 -7.44 10.21
CA SER A 205 -4.03 -7.90 8.93
C SER A 205 -4.94 -9.12 9.05
N THR A 206 -4.68 -10.01 10.02
CA THR A 206 -5.53 -11.18 10.28
C THR A 206 -6.84 -10.78 10.94
N LEU A 207 -6.79 -9.85 11.90
CA LEU A 207 -7.96 -9.32 12.60
C LEU A 207 -8.73 -8.29 11.78
N GLN A 208 -8.16 -7.84 10.65
CA GLN A 208 -8.63 -6.70 9.87
C GLN A 208 -8.82 -5.44 10.73
N ASP A 209 -7.85 -5.17 11.62
CA ASP A 209 -7.90 -4.05 12.55
C ASP A 209 -6.62 -3.21 12.50
N TRP A 210 -6.73 -2.02 11.89
CA TRP A 210 -5.66 -1.05 11.78
C TRP A 210 -5.26 -0.43 13.12
N SER A 211 -6.09 -0.51 14.15
CA SER A 211 -5.79 0.03 15.48
C SER A 211 -4.62 -0.70 16.17
N VAL A 212 -4.41 -1.98 15.82
CA VAL A 212 -3.30 -2.80 16.33
C VAL A 212 -1.94 -2.21 15.94
N LEU A 213 -1.80 -1.76 14.68
CA LEU A 213 -0.57 -1.12 14.20
C LEU A 213 -0.33 0.23 14.87
N HIS A 214 -1.40 1.02 15.04
CA HIS A 214 -1.33 2.30 15.73
C HIS A 214 -0.84 2.14 17.18
N ALA A 215 -1.41 1.18 17.93
CA ALA A 215 -1.01 0.88 19.30
C ALA A 215 0.44 0.37 19.39
N PHE A 216 0.86 -0.47 18.44
CA PHE A 216 2.23 -0.96 18.36
C PHE A 216 3.25 0.18 18.22
N PHE A 217 3.05 1.08 17.26
CA PHE A 217 3.98 2.18 17.04
C PHE A 217 3.99 3.17 18.19
N ALA A 218 2.83 3.51 18.75
CA ALA A 218 2.73 4.36 19.94
C ALA A 218 3.53 3.79 21.12
N THR A 219 3.45 2.48 21.35
CA THR A 219 4.15 1.81 22.46
C THR A 219 5.66 1.68 22.20
N SER A 220 6.04 1.24 21.00
CA SER A 220 7.43 0.97 20.66
C SER A 220 8.28 2.24 20.65
N LEU A 221 7.76 3.33 20.10
CA LEU A 221 8.46 4.61 20.05
C LEU A 221 8.50 5.32 21.40
N ALA A 222 7.44 5.17 22.22
CA ALA A 222 7.47 5.63 23.61
C ALA A 222 8.58 4.92 24.40
N HIS A 223 8.73 3.59 24.24
CA HIS A 223 9.77 2.82 24.92
C HIS A 223 11.19 3.23 24.49
N GLU A 224 11.42 3.48 23.20
CA GLU A 224 12.71 3.97 22.70
C GLU A 224 13.07 5.36 23.25
N SER A 225 12.10 6.27 23.35
CA SER A 225 12.34 7.60 23.93
C SER A 225 12.75 7.52 25.41
N VAL A 226 12.09 6.67 26.20
CA VAL A 226 12.42 6.45 27.61
C VAL A 226 13.80 5.83 27.77
N GLN A 227 14.16 4.84 26.95
CA GLN A 227 15.50 4.22 27.00
C GLN A 227 16.61 5.20 26.66
N ARG A 228 16.41 6.11 25.69
CA ARG A 228 17.39 7.17 25.38
C ARG A 228 17.53 8.16 26.53
N THR A 229 16.45 8.53 27.21
CA THR A 229 16.51 9.44 28.37
C THR A 229 17.26 8.82 29.56
N LEU A 230 17.20 7.50 29.74
CA LEU A 230 17.88 6.80 30.84
C LEU A 230 19.36 6.50 30.58
N GLN A 231 19.87 6.78 29.37
CA GLN A 231 21.27 6.60 28.98
C GLN A 231 22.10 7.91 29.03
N TYR A 232 21.48 9.02 29.46
CA TYR A 232 22.12 10.31 29.76
C TYR A 232 21.94 10.64 31.24
#